data_AF-A0A1I1E228-F1
#
_entry.id   AF-A0A1I1E228-F1
#
_cell.length_a   1.000
_cell.length_b   1.000
_cell.length_c   1.000
_cell.angle_alpha   90.00
_cell.angle_beta   90.00
_cell.angle_gamma   90.00
#
_symmetry.space_group_name_H-M   'P 1'
#
loop_
_entity.id
_entity.type
_entity.pdbx_description
1 polymer ?
#
loop_
_entity_poly.entity_id
_entity_poly.type
_entity_poly.pdbx_seq_one_letter_code
_entity_poly.pdbx_strand_id
1 'polypeptide(L)'
;VRPGTGDPVADGEVGELVVTTLNPDYPLIRFGTGDLSAVLPGACPTGRTHSRIKGWLGRADQTAKVRGMFVHPEQIANIARRFPEVLKARLVVSGEMANDSMTLQVETASSPAGLEQRIGEAIRDVTKLRGTVQLLAPGSLPHDGKVIEDAR
;
A
#
# COMPACT_ATOMS: atom_id res chain seq x y z
N VAL A 1 9.85 0.80 0.65
CA VAL A 1 8.89 1.43 1.58
C VAL A 1 7.48 0.96 1.26
N ARG A 2 6.53 1.02 2.20
CA ARG A 2 5.14 0.70 1.91
C ARG A 2 4.56 1.78 0.96
N PRO A 3 3.97 1.40 -0.20
CA PRO A 3 3.51 2.38 -1.19
C PRO A 3 2.57 3.43 -0.59
N GLY A 4 2.77 4.70 -0.96
CA GLY A 4 1.96 5.82 -0.48
C GLY A 4 2.20 6.27 0.97
N THR A 5 3.08 5.60 1.73
CA THR A 5 3.34 5.96 3.15
C THR A 5 4.73 6.57 3.39
N GLY A 6 5.74 6.11 2.65
CA GLY A 6 7.15 6.40 2.93
C GLY A 6 7.78 5.56 4.05
N ASP A 7 7.00 4.69 4.69
CA ASP A 7 7.43 3.87 5.83
C ASP A 7 8.27 2.66 5.35
N PRO A 8 9.40 2.34 6.01
CA PRO A 8 10.19 1.16 5.64
C PRO A 8 9.41 -0.14 5.85
N VAL A 9 9.74 -1.16 5.06
CA VAL A 9 9.21 -2.53 5.20
C VAL A 9 10.34 -3.45 5.64
N ALA A 10 10.01 -4.60 6.23
CA ALA A 10 11.04 -5.54 6.69
C ALA A 10 11.75 -6.22 5.50
N ASP A 11 12.94 -6.76 5.75
CA ASP A 11 13.68 -7.52 4.74
C ASP A 11 12.83 -8.71 4.24
N GLY A 12 12.83 -8.92 2.91
CA GLY A 12 12.02 -9.94 2.26
C GLY A 12 10.58 -9.52 1.94
N GLU A 13 10.05 -8.45 2.57
CA GLU A 13 8.72 -7.90 2.26
C GLU A 13 8.75 -7.01 1.01
N VAL A 14 7.65 -7.05 0.25
CA VAL A 14 7.51 -6.25 -0.96
C VAL A 14 7.13 -4.81 -0.62
N GLY A 15 7.85 -3.86 -1.21
CA GLY A 15 7.55 -2.43 -1.13
C GLY A 15 8.14 -1.66 -2.31
N GLU A 16 7.86 -0.37 -2.36
CA GLU A 16 8.40 0.56 -3.36
C GLU A 16 9.89 0.80 -3.12
N LEU A 17 10.69 0.73 -4.20
CA LEU A 17 12.11 1.05 -4.16
C LEU A 17 12.30 2.57 -4.10
N VAL A 18 12.99 3.02 -3.07
CA VAL A 18 13.35 4.42 -2.84
C VAL A 18 14.86 4.54 -2.88
N VAL A 19 15.37 5.46 -3.70
CA VAL A 19 16.81 5.66 -3.90
C VAL A 19 17.25 7.04 -3.45
N THR A 20 18.49 7.14 -2.99
CA THR A 20 19.16 8.43 -2.76
C THR A 20 20.48 8.41 -3.53
N THR A 21 20.61 9.26 -4.54
CA THR A 21 21.83 9.41 -5.34
C THR A 21 22.50 10.73 -4.98
N LEU A 22 23.71 10.65 -4.44
CA LEU A 22 24.52 11.82 -4.11
C LEU A 22 25.37 12.21 -5.33
N ASN A 23 24.70 12.58 -6.42
CA ASN A 23 25.33 13.08 -7.62
C ASN A 23 25.39 14.63 -7.56
N PRO A 24 26.54 15.27 -7.81
CA PRO A 24 26.68 16.73 -7.75
C PRO A 24 25.76 17.51 -8.71
N ASP A 25 25.49 16.96 -9.90
CA ASP A 25 24.72 17.63 -10.96
C ASP A 25 23.23 17.32 -10.86
N TYR A 26 22.88 16.12 -10.37
CA TYR A 26 21.50 15.67 -10.27
C TYR A 26 21.27 14.79 -9.02
N PRO A 27 21.23 15.41 -7.83
CA PRO A 27 21.00 14.67 -6.60
C PRO A 27 19.54 14.24 -6.51
N LEU A 28 19.32 12.96 -6.21
CA LEU A 28 18.00 12.43 -5.87
C LEU A 28 17.97 12.12 -4.39
N ILE A 29 17.02 12.71 -3.65
CA ILE A 29 16.85 12.45 -2.22
C ILE A 29 15.53 11.75 -2.00
N ARG A 30 15.58 10.53 -1.44
CA ARG A 30 14.40 9.67 -1.22
C ARG A 30 13.46 9.61 -2.44
N PHE A 31 14.04 9.46 -3.62
CA PHE A 31 13.28 9.38 -4.86
C PHE A 31 12.56 8.03 -4.95
N GLY A 32 11.23 8.06 -4.93
CA GLY A 32 10.39 6.89 -5.20
C GLY A 32 10.43 6.56 -6.68
N THR A 33 10.96 5.38 -7.00
CA THR A 33 11.09 4.93 -8.39
C THR A 33 9.76 4.54 -9.02
N GLY A 34 8.72 4.32 -8.21
CA GLY A 34 7.45 3.75 -8.66
C GLY A 34 7.50 2.24 -8.89
N ASP A 35 8.62 1.58 -8.61
CA ASP A 35 8.79 0.13 -8.82
C ASP A 35 8.74 -0.66 -7.51
N LEU A 36 8.08 -1.82 -7.54
CA LEU A 36 8.03 -2.75 -6.41
C LEU A 36 9.21 -3.72 -6.44
N SER A 37 9.81 -3.92 -5.27
CA SER A 37 10.81 -4.95 -5.05
C SER A 37 10.79 -5.40 -3.58
N ALA A 38 11.67 -6.34 -3.25
CA ALA A 38 11.93 -6.75 -1.87
C ALA A 38 13.43 -6.91 -1.67
N VAL A 39 13.93 -6.56 -0.48
CA VAL A 39 15.32 -6.85 -0.10
C VAL A 39 15.49 -8.37 -0.04
N LEU A 40 16.53 -8.88 -0.69
CA LEU A 40 16.89 -10.29 -0.67
C LEU A 40 17.86 -10.54 0.50
N PRO A 41 17.42 -11.22 1.58
CA PRO A 41 18.27 -11.43 2.76
C PRO A 41 19.44 -12.38 2.48
N GLY A 42 20.47 -12.28 3.31
CA GLY A 42 21.63 -13.16 3.28
C GLY A 42 22.79 -12.67 2.39
N ALA A 43 23.89 -13.42 2.41
CA ALA A 43 25.11 -13.09 1.69
C ALA A 43 24.99 -13.34 0.18
N CYS A 44 25.69 -12.52 -0.61
CA CYS A 44 25.78 -12.75 -2.05
C CYS A 44 26.68 -13.96 -2.35
N PRO A 45 26.26 -14.90 -3.22
CA PRO A 45 27.12 -16.02 -3.65
C PRO A 45 28.44 -15.59 -4.29
N THR A 46 28.51 -14.36 -4.80
CA THR A 46 29.72 -13.79 -5.41
C THR A 46 30.65 -13.10 -4.41
N GLY A 47 30.32 -13.08 -3.11
CA GLY A 47 31.10 -12.40 -2.07
C GLY A 47 30.87 -10.88 -1.96
N ARG A 48 30.10 -10.27 -2.88
CA ARG A 48 29.72 -8.85 -2.77
C ARG A 48 28.86 -8.57 -1.53
N THR A 49 29.10 -7.44 -0.88
CA THR A 49 28.43 -7.03 0.37
C THR A 49 27.30 -6.02 0.17
N HIS A 50 26.98 -5.63 -1.06
CA HIS A 50 25.87 -4.73 -1.35
C HIS A 50 24.52 -5.38 -1.05
N SER A 51 23.55 -4.57 -0.64
CA SER A 51 22.15 -4.97 -0.54
C SER A 51 21.66 -5.51 -1.88
N ARG A 52 20.97 -6.64 -1.83
CA ARG A 52 20.40 -7.29 -3.00
C ARG A 52 18.90 -7.11 -2.99
N ILE A 53 18.29 -7.05 -4.17
CA ILE A 53 16.84 -6.99 -4.33
C ILE A 53 16.37 -8.18 -5.16
N LYS A 54 15.12 -8.61 -4.98
CA LYS A 54 14.53 -9.73 -5.74
C LYS A 54 14.34 -9.44 -7.24
N GLY A 55 14.55 -8.19 -7.67
CA GLY A 55 14.22 -7.71 -9.01
C GLY A 55 12.89 -6.96 -9.03
N TRP A 56 12.35 -6.75 -10.23
CA TRP A 56 11.12 -5.97 -10.41
C TRP A 56 9.89 -6.86 -10.21
N LEU A 57 9.05 -6.51 -9.23
CA LEU A 57 7.85 -7.27 -8.86
C LEU A 57 6.56 -6.58 -9.30
N GLY A 58 6.68 -5.49 -10.06
CA GLY A 58 5.56 -4.70 -10.55
C GLY A 58 5.69 -3.23 -10.15
N ARG A 59 4.55 -2.57 -10.09
CA ARG A 59 4.44 -1.11 -9.98
C ARG A 59 3.80 -0.68 -8.66
N ALA A 60 4.33 0.40 -8.08
CA ALA A 60 3.84 0.97 -6.82
C ALA A 60 2.69 1.96 -7.05
N ASP A 61 2.55 2.53 -8.26
CA ASP A 61 1.45 3.40 -8.68
C ASP A 61 0.17 2.59 -8.96
N GLN A 62 -0.36 1.96 -7.92
CA GLN A 62 -1.55 1.11 -7.96
C GLN A 62 -2.83 1.96 -7.93
N THR A 63 -3.09 2.70 -8.99
CA THR A 63 -4.29 3.55 -9.08
C THR A 63 -5.46 2.76 -9.66
N ALA A 64 -6.63 2.80 -9.00
CA ALA A 64 -7.87 2.23 -9.52
C ALA A 64 -8.88 3.32 -9.84
N LYS A 65 -9.62 3.16 -10.95
CA LYS A 65 -10.74 4.03 -11.31
C LYS A 65 -12.04 3.46 -10.72
N VAL A 66 -12.66 4.17 -9.79
CA VAL A 66 -13.90 3.78 -9.12
C VAL A 66 -14.98 4.82 -9.39
N ARG A 67 -16.08 4.45 -10.06
CA ARG A 67 -17.22 5.35 -10.37
C ARG A 67 -16.81 6.70 -10.96
N GLY A 68 -15.83 6.69 -11.87
CA GLY A 68 -15.32 7.88 -12.54
C GLY A 68 -14.22 8.66 -11.79
N MET A 69 -13.93 8.30 -10.53
CA MET A 69 -12.89 8.91 -9.70
C MET A 69 -11.64 8.02 -9.64
N PHE A 70 -10.46 8.61 -9.50
CA PHE A 70 -9.22 7.86 -9.26
C PHE A 70 -8.97 7.72 -7.77
N VAL A 71 -8.62 6.50 -7.35
CA VAL A 71 -8.20 6.21 -5.98
C VAL A 71 -6.73 5.81 -5.99
N HIS A 72 -5.91 6.53 -5.23
CA HIS A 72 -4.46 6.36 -5.16
C HIS A 72 -4.03 5.73 -3.83
N PRO A 73 -2.88 5.01 -3.78
CA PRO A 73 -2.36 4.41 -2.55
C PRO A 73 -2.18 5.41 -1.40
N GLU A 74 -1.80 6.66 -1.70
CA GLU A 74 -1.65 7.73 -0.70
C GLU A 74 -2.97 8.03 0.03
N GLN A 75 -4.11 7.95 -0.65
CA GLN A 75 -5.42 8.12 -0.01
C GLN A 75 -5.69 7.00 1.00
N ILE A 76 -5.29 5.76 0.68
CA ILE A 76 -5.43 4.61 1.59
C ILE A 76 -4.50 4.77 2.79
N ALA A 77 -3.26 5.21 2.55
CA ALA A 77 -2.31 5.55 3.61
C ALA A 77 -2.86 6.64 4.54
N ASN A 78 -3.47 7.68 3.98
CA ASN A 78 -4.07 8.78 4.73
C ASN A 78 -5.27 8.32 5.57
N ILE A 79 -6.09 7.39 5.08
CA ILE A 79 -7.18 6.80 5.86
C ILE A 79 -6.59 5.97 7.00
N ALA A 80 -5.67 5.04 6.71
CA ALA A 80 -5.07 4.17 7.71
C ALA A 80 -4.40 4.96 8.84
N ARG A 81 -3.68 6.05 8.51
CA ARG A 81 -2.97 6.90 9.49
C ARG A 81 -3.89 7.64 10.47
N ARG A 82 -5.19 7.78 10.18
CA ARG A 82 -6.18 8.39 11.08
C ARG A 82 -6.62 7.47 12.23
N PHE A 83 -6.33 6.18 12.13
CA PHE A 83 -6.85 5.16 13.04
C PHE A 83 -5.67 4.33 13.59
N PRO A 84 -5.29 4.50 14.86
CA PRO A 84 -4.23 3.69 15.47
C PRO A 84 -4.55 2.19 15.51
N GLU A 85 -5.83 1.82 15.39
CA GLU A 85 -6.28 0.44 15.32
C GLU A 85 -5.90 -0.25 13.99
N VAL A 86 -5.58 0.52 12.94
CA VAL A 86 -5.26 -0.02 11.60
C VAL A 86 -3.80 -0.45 11.51
N LEU A 87 -3.57 -1.75 11.39
CA LEU A 87 -2.25 -2.34 11.21
C LEU A 87 -1.85 -2.41 9.71
N LYS A 88 -2.83 -2.79 8.89
CA LYS A 88 -2.68 -2.92 7.44
C LYS A 88 -4.01 -2.63 6.77
N ALA A 89 -3.96 -2.08 5.57
CA ALA A 89 -5.15 -1.80 4.79
C ALA A 89 -4.90 -2.17 3.32
N ARG A 90 -5.93 -2.73 2.69
CA ARG A 90 -5.99 -2.98 1.24
C ARG A 90 -7.35 -2.55 0.73
N LEU A 91 -7.38 -1.78 -0.34
CA LEU A 91 -8.59 -1.50 -1.08
C LEU A 91 -8.78 -2.57 -2.15
N VAL A 92 -9.94 -3.23 -2.13
CA VAL A 92 -10.36 -4.14 -3.19
C VAL A 92 -11.50 -3.48 -3.97
N VAL A 93 -11.30 -3.31 -5.27
CA VAL A 93 -12.32 -2.84 -6.20
C VAL A 93 -12.85 -4.03 -6.98
N SER A 94 -14.16 -4.26 -6.96
CA SER A 94 -14.80 -5.39 -7.62
C SER A 94 -16.10 -4.98 -8.30
N GLY A 95 -16.65 -5.85 -9.15
CA GLY A 95 -17.89 -5.61 -9.89
C GLY A 95 -17.67 -5.17 -11.33
N GLU A 96 -18.70 -4.61 -11.97
CA GLU A 96 -18.63 -4.20 -13.38
C GLU A 96 -18.43 -2.68 -13.52
N MET A 97 -17.96 -2.24 -14.69
CA MET A 97 -17.85 -0.81 -14.99
C MET A 97 -19.19 -0.09 -14.76
N ALA A 98 -19.15 0.99 -13.96
CA ALA A 98 -20.30 1.78 -13.49
C ALA A 98 -21.19 1.15 -12.41
N ASN A 99 -20.94 -0.10 -11.99
CA ASN A 99 -21.51 -0.71 -10.79
C ASN A 99 -20.43 -1.32 -9.89
N ASP A 100 -19.28 -0.66 -9.87
CA ASP A 100 -18.12 -1.03 -9.10
C ASP A 100 -18.34 -0.77 -7.61
N SER A 101 -17.91 -1.74 -6.80
CA SER A 101 -17.93 -1.71 -5.35
C SER A 101 -16.50 -1.57 -4.83
N MET A 102 -16.35 -0.83 -3.75
CA MET A 102 -15.06 -0.55 -3.13
C MET A 102 -15.11 -1.06 -1.70
N THR A 103 -14.27 -2.04 -1.39
CA THR A 103 -14.17 -2.64 -0.05
C THR A 103 -12.79 -2.37 0.52
N LEU A 104 -12.70 -1.62 1.62
CA LEU A 104 -11.46 -1.43 2.35
C LEU A 104 -11.32 -2.55 3.39
N GLN A 105 -10.42 -3.49 3.10
CA GLN A 105 -10.01 -4.53 4.03
C GLN A 105 -8.97 -3.98 5.00
N VAL A 106 -9.21 -4.13 6.30
CA VAL A 106 -8.42 -3.53 7.36
C VAL A 106 -8.05 -4.59 8.37
N GLU A 107 -6.75 -4.83 8.56
CA GLU A 107 -6.26 -5.61 9.68
C GLU A 107 -6.24 -4.77 10.95
N THR A 108 -6.83 -5.31 12.02
CA THR A 108 -6.83 -4.69 13.34
C THR A 108 -6.69 -5.74 14.44
N ALA A 109 -5.98 -5.42 15.51
CA ALA A 109 -5.91 -6.26 16.72
C ALA A 109 -7.15 -6.10 17.61
N SER A 110 -7.89 -4.99 17.49
CA SER A 110 -9.08 -4.71 18.28
C SER A 110 -10.13 -3.98 17.45
N SER A 111 -11.37 -4.46 17.50
CA SER A 111 -12.50 -3.83 16.80
C SER A 111 -13.44 -3.16 17.81
N PRO A 112 -13.12 -1.96 18.32
CA PRO A 112 -14.06 -1.22 19.17
C PRO A 112 -15.35 -0.92 18.39
N ALA A 113 -16.46 -0.82 19.12
CA ALA A 113 -17.75 -0.51 18.54
C ALA A 113 -17.68 0.80 17.73
N GLY A 114 -18.18 0.76 16.49
CA GLY A 114 -18.19 1.93 15.59
C GLY A 114 -16.89 2.18 14.83
N LEU A 115 -15.83 1.38 14.99
CA LEU A 115 -14.60 1.52 14.18
C LEU A 115 -14.89 1.45 12.69
N GLU A 116 -15.67 0.46 12.26
CA GLU A 116 -16.06 0.27 10.87
C GLU A 116 -16.73 1.52 10.28
N GLN A 117 -17.67 2.12 11.03
CA GLN A 117 -18.39 3.31 10.59
C GLN A 117 -17.48 4.54 10.52
N ARG A 118 -16.60 4.74 11.51
CA ARG A 118 -15.61 5.83 11.50
C ARG A 118 -14.65 5.72 10.30
N ILE A 119 -14.19 4.50 9.99
CA ILE A 119 -13.34 4.25 8.80
C ILE A 119 -14.16 4.52 7.53
N GLY A 120 -15.42 4.08 7.47
CA GLY A 120 -16.32 4.36 6.34
C GLY A 120 -16.54 5.86 6.08
N GLU A 121 -16.64 6.66 7.15
CA GLU A 121 -16.69 8.12 7.06
C GLU A 121 -15.37 8.69 6.52
N ALA A 122 -14.22 8.22 7.03
CA ALA A 122 -12.91 8.64 6.52
C ALA A 122 -12.68 8.28 5.05
N ILE A 123 -13.15 7.11 4.60
CA ILE A 123 -13.15 6.73 3.18
C ILE A 123 -13.90 7.79 2.37
N ARG A 124 -15.11 8.15 2.79
CA ARG A 124 -15.91 9.19 2.11
C ARG A 124 -15.21 10.54 2.11
N ASP A 125 -14.60 10.93 3.21
CA ASP A 125 -13.93 12.23 3.32
C ASP A 125 -12.70 12.34 2.43
N VAL A 126 -11.90 11.27 2.33
CA VAL A 126 -10.63 11.25 1.60
C VAL A 126 -10.82 10.95 0.11
N THR A 127 -11.67 9.97 -0.22
CA THR A 127 -11.87 9.50 -1.60
C THR A 127 -13.05 10.16 -2.30
N LYS A 128 -13.96 10.80 -1.54
CA LYS A 128 -15.27 11.28 -2.01
C LYS A 128 -16.21 10.17 -2.50
N LEU A 129 -15.86 8.91 -2.25
CA LEU A 129 -16.65 7.74 -2.60
C LEU A 129 -17.15 7.03 -1.34
N ARG A 130 -18.27 6.31 -1.46
CA ARG A 130 -18.71 5.37 -0.42
C ARG A 130 -18.05 4.01 -0.68
N GLY A 131 -17.57 3.38 0.38
CA GLY A 131 -17.04 2.02 0.34
C GLY A 131 -17.50 1.24 1.56
N THR A 132 -17.45 -0.09 1.45
CA THR A 132 -17.66 -1.02 2.55
C THR A 132 -16.34 -1.18 3.31
N VAL A 133 -16.39 -1.40 4.61
CA VAL A 133 -15.20 -1.68 5.43
C VAL A 133 -15.29 -3.10 5.92
N GLN A 134 -14.21 -3.85 5.77
CA GLN A 134 -14.11 -5.23 6.25
C GLN A 134 -12.95 -5.32 7.24
N LEU A 135 -13.26 -5.59 8.51
CA LEU A 135 -12.26 -5.79 9.54
C LEU A 135 -11.77 -7.24 9.51
N LEU A 136 -10.45 -7.42 9.47
CA LEU A 136 -9.76 -8.70 9.39
C LEU A 136 -8.82 -8.89 10.59
N ALA A 137 -8.55 -10.14 10.93
CA ALA A 137 -7.57 -10.48 11.95
C ALA A 137 -6.14 -10.13 11.46
N PRO A 138 -5.20 -9.80 12.37
CA PRO A 138 -3.82 -9.53 11.99
C PRO A 138 -3.18 -10.70 11.22
N GLY A 139 -2.51 -10.42 10.10
CA GLY A 139 -1.86 -11.42 9.25
C GLY A 139 -2.75 -12.06 8.17
N SER A 140 -3.99 -11.59 8.01
CA SER A 140 -4.91 -12.07 6.97
C SER A 140 -4.58 -11.53 5.57
N LEU A 141 -3.98 -10.34 5.47
CA LEU A 141 -3.64 -9.66 4.22
C LEU A 141 -2.21 -10.02 3.77
N PRO A 142 -2.00 -10.31 2.46
CA PRO A 142 -0.68 -10.66 1.93
C PRO A 142 0.38 -9.57 2.12
N HIS A 143 1.65 -9.96 2.13
CA HIS A 143 2.82 -9.06 2.10
C HIS A 143 3.39 -8.93 0.67
N ASP A 144 2.51 -8.66 -0.31
CA ASP A 144 2.81 -8.60 -1.75
C ASP A 144 3.00 -7.15 -2.26
N GLY A 145 2.96 -6.15 -1.37
CA GLY A 145 3.08 -4.74 -1.73
C GLY A 145 1.83 -4.13 -2.36
N LYS A 146 0.72 -4.87 -2.47
CA LYS A 146 -0.55 -4.35 -2.98
C LYS A 146 -1.35 -3.64 -1.89
N VAL A 147 -1.53 -2.34 -2.09
CA VAL A 147 -2.41 -1.44 -1.33
C VAL A 147 -3.77 -1.30 -2.01
N ILE A 148 -3.81 -1.33 -3.35
CA ILE A 148 -5.04 -1.32 -4.14
C ILE A 148 -5.03 -2.52 -5.09
N GLU A 149 -6.13 -3.25 -5.09
CA GLU A 149 -6.38 -4.42 -5.93
C GLU A 149 -7.63 -4.17 -6.77
N ASP A 150 -7.46 -4.10 -8.09
CA ASP A 150 -8.56 -4.04 -9.05
C ASP A 150 -8.88 -5.48 -9.48
N ALA A 151 -10.01 -6.01 -9.01
CA ALA A 151 -10.48 -7.39 -9.19
C ALA A 151 -11.68 -7.47 -10.16
N ARG A 152 -11.83 -6.48 -11.04
CA ARG A 152 -12.86 -6.41 -12.08
C ARG A 152 -12.43 -7.12 -13.36
#